data_AF-A0A838HHK1-F1
#
_entry.id   AF-A0A838HHK1-F1
#
_cell.length_a   1.000
_cell.length_b   1.000
_cell.length_c   1.000
_cell.angle_alpha   90.00
_cell.angle_beta   90.00
_cell.angle_gamma   90.00
#
_symmetry.space_group_name_H-M   'P 1'
#
loop_
_entity.id
_entity.type
_entity.pdbx_description
1 polymer ?
#
loop_
_entity_poly.entity_id
_entity_poly.type
_entity_poly.pdbx_seq_one_letter_code
_entity_poly.pdbx_strand_id
1 'polypeptide(L)' 'TALEEGRYTDKVIADERLASEVGVQAVPTMLVGRAGESLEAAEAVSGAQPYEYVRAAVERALDDVDKLQRSC' A
#
# COMPACT_ATOMS: atom_id res chain seq x y z
N THR A 1 -4.51 -5.31 30.13
CA THR A 1 -3.53 -4.86 29.11
C THR A 1 -4.27 -4.58 27.81
N ALA A 2 -3.66 -3.87 26.86
CA ALA A 2 -4.34 -3.57 25.58
C ALA A 2 -4.78 -4.83 24.80
N LEU A 3 -4.05 -5.94 24.96
CA LEU A 3 -4.41 -7.24 24.39
C LEU A 3 -5.62 -7.87 25.09
N GLU A 4 -5.62 -7.90 26.43
CA GLU A 4 -6.73 -8.45 27.23
C GLU A 4 -8.04 -7.66 27.04
N GLU A 5 -7.94 -6.34 26.86
CA GLU A 5 -9.08 -5.45 26.63
C GLU A 5 -9.57 -5.49 25.17
N GLY A 6 -8.87 -6.19 24.27
CA GLY A 6 -9.22 -6.24 22.84
C GLY A 6 -9.26 -4.86 22.18
N ARG A 7 -8.52 -3.88 22.70
CA ARG A 7 -8.68 -2.46 22.38
C ARG A 7 -8.51 -2.12 20.88
N TYR A 8 -7.79 -2.97 20.15
CA TYR A 8 -7.49 -2.79 18.73
C TYR A 8 -8.11 -3.85 17.82
N THR A 9 -8.87 -4.81 18.37
CA THR A 9 -9.46 -5.92 17.60
C THR A 9 -10.26 -5.39 16.41
N ASP A 10 -11.15 -4.41 16.65
CA ASP A 10 -11.98 -3.85 15.59
C ASP A 10 -11.16 -3.09 14.53
N LYS A 11 -10.04 -2.46 14.92
CA LYS A 11 -9.16 -1.77 13.97
C LYS A 11 -8.43 -2.76 13.08
N VAL A 12 -7.91 -3.85 13.65
CA VAL A 12 -7.26 -4.92 12.88
C VAL A 12 -8.24 -5.56 11.89
N ILE A 13 -9.47 -5.87 12.33
CA ILE A 13 -10.51 -6.41 11.46
C ILE A 13 -10.89 -5.42 10.35
N ALA A 14 -10.94 -4.12 10.65
CA ALA A 14 -11.19 -3.09 9.64
C ALA A 14 -10.06 -3.02 8.60
N ASP A 15 -8.81 -3.11 9.03
CA ASP A 15 -7.64 -3.12 8.14
C ASP A 15 -7.62 -4.38 7.25
N GLU A 16 -8.00 -5.55 7.77
CA GLU A 16 -8.13 -6.80 6.98
C GLU A 16 -9.23 -6.71 5.91
N ARG A 17 -10.36 -6.06 6.24
CA ARG A 17 -11.44 -5.80 5.27
C ARG A 17 -10.99 -4.85 4.18
N LEU A 18 -10.36 -3.73 4.56
CA LEU A 18 -9.80 -2.78 3.60
C LEU A 18 -8.80 -3.47 2.66
N ALA A 19 -7.91 -4.30 3.18
CA ALA A 19 -6.96 -5.08 2.38
C ALA A 19 -7.69 -5.97 1.34
N SER A 20 -8.78 -6.63 1.74
CA SER A 20 -9.59 -7.45 0.85
C SER A 20 -10.30 -6.61 -0.23
N GLU A 21 -10.84 -5.45 0.15
CA GLU A 21 -11.54 -4.51 -0.76
C GLU A 21 -10.61 -3.96 -1.84
N VAL A 22 -9.35 -3.68 -1.50
CA VAL A 22 -8.32 -3.23 -2.46
C VAL A 22 -7.62 -4.39 -3.18
N GLY A 23 -8.13 -5.62 -3.03
CA GLY A 23 -7.72 -6.80 -3.80
C GLY A 23 -6.51 -7.57 -3.28
N VAL A 24 -6.05 -7.29 -2.05
CA VAL A 24 -4.96 -8.06 -1.41
C VAL A 24 -5.47 -9.44 -1.01
N GLN A 25 -4.89 -10.49 -1.59
CA GLN A 25 -5.31 -11.90 -1.37
C GLN A 25 -4.24 -12.77 -0.73
N ALA A 26 -3.01 -12.26 -0.58
CA ALA A 26 -1.88 -12.99 -0.05
C ALA A 26 -0.89 -12.05 0.67
N VAL A 27 -0.02 -12.62 1.50
CA VAL A 27 0.99 -11.89 2.26
C VAL A 27 2.41 -12.42 1.99
N PRO A 28 3.45 -11.56 2.05
CA PRO A 28 3.37 -10.10 2.17
C PRO A 28 2.91 -9.44 0.87
N THR A 29 2.13 -8.37 0.96
CA THR A 29 1.77 -7.50 -0.18
C THR A 29 1.98 -6.05 0.25
N MET A 30 2.62 -5.25 -0.60
CA MET A 30 2.77 -3.81 -0.42
C MET A 30 1.99 -3.08 -1.51
N LEU A 31 1.31 -2.00 -1.13
CA LEU A 31 0.71 -1.06 -2.07
C LEU A 31 1.60 0.16 -2.15
N VAL A 32 2.17 0.42 -3.33
CA VAL A 32 3.08 1.53 -3.60
C VAL A 32 2.37 2.52 -4.49
N GLY A 33 1.97 3.65 -3.92
CA GLY A 33 1.25 4.71 -4.61
C GLY A 33 1.61 6.06 -4.04
N ARG A 34 0.98 7.12 -4.55
CA ARG A 34 1.24 8.48 -4.10
C ARG A 34 0.42 8.85 -2.88
N ALA A 35 0.99 9.73 -2.06
CA ALA A 35 0.25 10.32 -0.96
C ALA A 35 -0.96 11.11 -1.49
N GLY A 36 -2.15 10.82 -0.95
CA GLY A 36 -3.39 11.46 -1.35
C GLY A 36 -4.11 10.81 -2.54
N GLU A 37 -3.49 9.86 -3.24
CA GLU A 37 -4.18 9.01 -4.21
C GLU A 37 -4.85 7.82 -3.52
N SER A 38 -5.86 7.24 -4.18
CA SER A 38 -6.59 6.11 -3.64
C SER A 38 -5.74 4.83 -3.70
N LEU A 39 -6.02 3.87 -2.81
CA LEU A 39 -5.25 2.62 -2.73
C LEU A 39 -5.46 1.74 -3.98
N GLU A 40 -6.57 1.88 -4.68
CA GLU A 40 -6.87 1.18 -5.93
C GLU A 40 -5.99 1.65 -7.09
N ALA A 41 -5.44 2.88 -7.01
CA ALA A 41 -4.50 3.41 -8.00
C ALA A 41 -3.04 2.99 -7.72
N ALA A 42 -2.77 2.42 -6.54
CA ALA A 42 -1.42 2.01 -6.14
C ALA A 42 -0.96 0.75 -6.88
N GLU A 43 0.34 0.66 -7.13
CA GLU A 43 0.97 -0.55 -7.65
C GLU A 43 1.07 -1.61 -6.54
N ALA A 44 0.54 -2.81 -6.78
CA ALA A 44 0.65 -3.92 -5.85
C ALA A 44 1.96 -4.71 -6.07
N VAL A 45 2.80 -4.74 -5.03
CA VAL A 45 4.01 -5.57 -4.95
C VAL A 45 3.70 -6.80 -4.09
N SER A 46 3.49 -7.94 -4.74
CA SER A 46 3.10 -9.18 -4.07
C SER A 46 4.29 -10.11 -3.81
N GLY A 47 4.31 -10.71 -2.63
CA GLY A 47 5.34 -11.64 -2.16
C GLY A 47 6.58 -10.95 -1.62
N ALA A 48 7.49 -11.76 -1.08
CA ALA A 48 8.81 -11.29 -0.64
C ALA A 48 9.68 -11.01 -1.87
N GLN A 49 9.63 -9.77 -2.36
CA GLN A 49 10.37 -9.33 -3.54
C GLN A 49 11.78 -8.84 -3.20
N PRO A 50 12.75 -8.96 -4.13
CA PRO A 50 14.07 -8.37 -3.98
C PRO A 50 14.02 -6.83 -3.90
N TYR A 51 15.04 -6.23 -3.29
CA TYR A 51 15.15 -4.77 -3.12
C TYR A 51 14.92 -3.99 -4.42
N GLU A 52 15.57 -4.42 -5.52
CA GLU A 52 15.48 -3.70 -6.80
C GLU A 52 14.05 -3.64 -7.35
N TYR A 53 13.23 -4.67 -7.08
CA TYR A 53 11.84 -4.69 -7.51
C TYR A 53 11.02 -3.64 -6.74
N VAL A 54 11.18 -3.60 -5.42
CA VAL A 54 10.49 -2.62 -4.55
C VAL A 54 10.95 -1.21 -4.87
N ARG A 55 12.26 -1.01 -5.05
CA ARG A 55 12.86 0.26 -5.44
C ARG A 55 12.25 0.78 -6.75
N ALA A 56 12.17 -0.05 -7.78
CA ALA A 56 11.62 0.35 -9.06
C ALA A 56 10.13 0.75 -8.97
N ALA A 57 9.34 0.08 -8.13
CA ALA A 57 7.94 0.46 -7.88
C ALA A 57 7.82 1.85 -7.23
N VAL A 58 8.70 2.14 -6.26
CA VAL A 58 8.76 3.46 -5.62
C VAL A 58 9.23 4.54 -6.61
N GLU A 59 10.28 4.26 -7.40
CA GLU A 59 10.78 5.19 -8.43
C GLU A 59 9.67 5.55 -9.43
N ARG A 60 8.87 4.57 -9.89
CA ARG A 60 7.71 4.84 -10.77
C ARG A 60 6.67 5.76 -10.11
N ALA A 61 6.31 5.51 -8.85
CA ALA A 61 5.35 6.34 -8.13
C ALA A 61 5.83 7.80 -7.98
N LEU A 62 7.15 8.02 -7.93
CA LEU A 62 7.79 9.33 -7.83
C LEU A 62 8.03 10.00 -9.19
N ASP A 63 8.44 9.28 -10.23
CA ASP A 63 8.79 9.87 -11.54
C ASP A 63 7.60 10.52 -12.24
N ASP A 64 6.39 10.01 -12.02
CA ASP A 64 5.21 10.66 -12.56
C ASP A 64 4.95 12.02 -11.86
N VAL A 65 5.50 12.28 -10.66
CA VAL A 65 5.36 13.57 -9.95
C VAL A 65 6.03 14.68 -10.74
N ASP A 66 7.22 14.40 -11.29
CA ASP A 66 7.98 15.31 -12.12
C ASP A 66 7.27 15.64 -13.45
N LYS A 67 6.50 14.68 -14.00
CA LYS A 67 5.74 14.90 -15.24
C LYS A 67 4.49 15.76 -15.01
N LEU A 68 3.81 15.62 -13.87
CA LEU A 68 2.62 16.40 -13.52
C LEU A 68 2.98 17.83 -13.08
N GLN A 69 4.06 18.03 -12.32
CA GLN A 69 4.49 19.37 -11.91
C GLN A 69 4.99 20.23 -13.08
N ARG A 70 5.52 19.61 -14.14
CA ARG A 70 6.00 20.31 -15.35
C ARG A 70 4.90 20.64 -16.37
N SER A 71 3.65 20.25 -16.10
CA SER A 71 2.49 20.53 -16.96
C SER A 71 1.62 21.71 -16.45
N CYS A 72 1.99 22.33 -15.34
CA CYS A 72 1.34 23.52 -14.76
C CYS A 72 2.15 24.80 -15.03
#